data_AF-A0A7X7ZJ35-F1
#
_entry.id   AF-A0A7X7ZJ35-F1
#
_cell.length_a   1.000
_cell.length_b   1.000
_cell.length_c   1.000
_cell.angle_alpha   90.00
_cell.angle_beta   90.00
_cell.angle_gamma   90.00
#
_symmetry.space_group_name_H-M   'P 1'
#
loop_
_entity.id
_entity.type
_entity.pdbx_description
1 polymer ?
#
loop_
_entity_poly.entity_id
_entity_poly.type
_entity_poly.pdbx_seq_one_letter_code
_entity_poly.pdbx_strand_id
1 'polypeptide(L)'
;MENKTAPRLSRFSDYLSPAQVVFDLKSKDKVEAVEELLDVLAKQKLIDNKKLLLTRIIDRENLVSTAIGSGVALPHARVDAGGEIAVAVGRSDKGIDFDAHDGQKVHLIILVVWNPTLPGLFNHLFAGLARFLIRAENRGRIQAAKDKAELYDILSGIEFKFVHEEKIVSRARLLKKLQEIELRRKKATKDQQKELQKQAVMIREELDRDLVSRFDRLMERYGFAVADAVDGVCQGCNINISTQMYSAMEDSNDIYVCENCGKYLVSARRKKK
;
A
#
# COMPACT_ATOMS: atom_id res chain seq x y z
N MET A 1 7.83 -1.65 -31.81
CA MET A 1 7.61 -3.07 -31.48
C MET A 1 7.64 -3.24 -29.97
N GLU A 2 6.79 -4.12 -29.49
CA GLU A 2 6.20 -4.15 -28.14
C GLU A 2 7.19 -4.16 -26.98
N ASN A 3 7.15 -3.13 -26.13
CA ASN A 3 7.73 -3.20 -24.79
C ASN A 3 6.60 -3.54 -23.80
N LYS A 4 6.09 -4.77 -23.89
CA LYS A 4 5.15 -5.32 -22.90
C LYS A 4 5.96 -5.65 -21.64
N THR A 5 6.07 -4.71 -20.71
CA THR A 5 6.53 -4.97 -19.35
C THR A 5 5.54 -5.94 -18.69
N ALA A 6 5.83 -7.24 -18.76
CA ALA A 6 5.03 -8.26 -18.11
C ALA A 6 5.00 -8.01 -16.59
N PRO A 7 3.83 -8.18 -15.93
CA PRO A 7 3.72 -8.01 -14.48
C PRO A 7 4.67 -8.99 -13.78
N ARG A 8 5.42 -8.51 -12.78
CA ARG A 8 6.20 -9.39 -11.91
C ARG A 8 5.21 -10.12 -11.01
N LEU A 9 5.08 -11.43 -11.20
CA LEU A 9 4.38 -12.26 -10.24
C LEU A 9 5.23 -12.32 -8.97
N SER A 10 4.61 -12.00 -7.85
CA SER A 10 5.13 -12.30 -6.53
C SER A 10 4.18 -13.30 -5.86
N ARG A 11 4.65 -13.94 -4.80
CA ARG A 11 3.86 -14.88 -4.01
C ARG A 11 3.74 -14.40 -2.59
N PHE A 12 2.80 -14.96 -1.83
CA PHE A 12 2.64 -14.57 -0.43
C PHE A 12 3.78 -15.05 0.44
N SER A 13 4.45 -16.12 0.01
CA SER A 13 5.75 -16.56 0.55
C SER A 13 6.82 -15.47 0.55
N ASP A 14 6.70 -14.42 -0.27
CA ASP A 14 7.66 -13.31 -0.27
C ASP A 14 7.50 -12.40 0.97
N TYR A 15 6.35 -12.47 1.65
CA TYR A 15 5.99 -11.64 2.81
C TYR A 15 5.59 -12.46 4.05
N LEU A 16 5.32 -13.75 3.88
CA LEU A 16 4.86 -14.67 4.90
C LEU A 16 5.80 -15.86 5.00
N SER A 17 6.29 -16.13 6.20
CA SER A 17 7.00 -17.36 6.57
C SER A 17 6.14 -18.22 7.50
N PRO A 18 6.48 -19.51 7.71
CA PRO A 18 5.78 -20.34 8.68
C PRO A 18 5.78 -19.72 10.09
N ALA A 19 6.84 -19.01 10.49
CA ALA A 19 6.91 -18.40 11.81
C ALA A 19 5.82 -17.33 12.04
N GLN A 20 5.29 -16.73 10.97
CA GLN A 20 4.25 -15.70 10.99
C GLN A 20 2.82 -16.26 11.01
N VAL A 21 2.65 -17.60 11.01
CA VAL A 21 1.34 -18.26 11.03
C VAL A 21 1.02 -18.79 12.44
N VAL A 22 -0.11 -18.36 12.98
CA VAL A 22 -0.75 -18.88 14.19
C VAL A 22 -1.94 -19.72 13.77
N PHE A 23 -1.82 -21.04 13.94
CA PHE A 23 -2.83 -21.98 13.45
C PHE A 23 -4.11 -22.00 14.29
N ASP A 24 -4.00 -21.75 15.59
CA ASP A 24 -5.13 -21.70 16.52
C ASP A 24 -4.95 -20.54 17.50
N LEU A 25 -5.52 -19.39 17.14
CA LEU A 25 -5.57 -18.18 17.96
C LEU A 25 -6.25 -18.48 19.30
N LYS A 26 -5.66 -17.97 20.38
CA LYS A 26 -6.21 -18.12 21.73
C LYS A 26 -7.08 -16.94 22.15
N SER A 27 -6.98 -15.84 21.42
CA SER A 27 -7.76 -14.62 21.61
C SER A 27 -9.26 -14.82 21.49
N LYS A 28 -10.01 -14.08 22.30
CA LYS A 28 -11.48 -14.15 22.39
C LYS A 28 -12.17 -12.99 21.69
N ASP A 29 -11.47 -11.87 21.56
CA ASP A 29 -11.93 -10.67 20.88
C ASP A 29 -10.91 -10.16 19.87
N LYS A 30 -11.33 -9.17 19.07
CA LYS A 30 -10.51 -8.58 18.02
C LYS A 30 -9.23 -7.90 18.53
N VAL A 31 -9.25 -7.31 19.74
CA VAL A 31 -8.10 -6.58 20.29
C VAL A 31 -7.03 -7.59 20.69
N GLU A 32 -7.42 -8.61 21.45
CA GLU A 32 -6.54 -9.72 21.82
C GLU A 32 -5.99 -10.43 20.57
N ALA A 33 -6.79 -10.58 19.50
CA ALA A 33 -6.38 -11.26 18.28
C ALA A 33 -5.32 -10.47 17.51
N VAL A 34 -5.50 -9.16 17.38
CA VAL A 34 -4.50 -8.26 16.80
C VAL A 34 -3.23 -8.26 17.66
N GLU A 35 -3.38 -8.23 18.98
CA GLU A 35 -2.24 -8.24 19.90
C GLU A 35 -1.40 -9.53 19.78
N GLU A 36 -2.04 -10.70 19.75
CA GLU A 36 -1.39 -12.00 19.58
C GLU A 36 -0.60 -12.06 18.25
N LEU A 37 -1.16 -11.52 17.17
CA LEU A 37 -0.49 -11.46 15.87
C LEU A 37 0.68 -10.45 15.85
N LEU A 38 0.57 -9.33 16.57
CA LEU A 38 1.69 -8.40 16.72
C LEU A 38 2.82 -8.99 17.56
N ASP A 39 2.53 -9.84 18.56
CA ASP A 39 3.57 -10.56 19.31
C ASP A 39 4.41 -11.46 18.41
N VAL A 40 3.76 -12.13 17.45
CA VAL A 40 4.46 -12.93 16.44
C VAL A 40 5.40 -12.06 15.62
N LEU A 41 4.94 -10.91 15.13
CA LEU A 41 5.76 -9.99 14.34
C LEU A 41 6.93 -9.42 15.16
N ALA A 42 6.70 -9.04 16.41
CA ALA A 42 7.72 -8.52 17.31
C ALA A 42 8.79 -9.58 17.60
N LYS A 43 8.38 -10.84 17.85
CA LYS A 43 9.30 -11.96 18.08
C LYS A 43 10.20 -12.24 16.86
N GLN A 44 9.67 -12.03 15.65
CA GLN A 44 10.43 -12.15 14.41
C GLN A 44 11.26 -10.90 14.07
N LYS A 45 11.23 -9.85 14.90
CA LYS A 45 11.88 -8.55 14.66
C LYS A 45 11.45 -7.90 13.34
N LEU A 46 10.19 -8.09 12.96
CA LEU A 46 9.60 -7.47 11.77
C LEU A 46 8.92 -6.13 12.08
N ILE A 47 8.80 -5.79 13.36
CA ILE A 47 8.23 -4.55 13.87
C ILE A 47 9.03 -4.03 15.07
N ASP A 48 9.14 -2.70 15.21
CA ASP A 48 9.91 -2.08 16.29
C ASP A 48 9.04 -1.61 17.48
N ASN A 49 7.77 -1.26 17.24
CA ASN A 49 6.89 -0.67 18.27
C ASN A 49 5.50 -1.30 18.28
N LYS A 50 5.39 -2.46 18.95
CA LYS A 50 4.12 -3.20 19.13
C LYS A 50 3.00 -2.31 19.67
N LYS A 51 3.27 -1.51 20.71
CA LYS A 51 2.24 -0.69 21.38
C LYS A 51 1.65 0.34 20.43
N LEU A 52 2.49 1.08 19.71
CA LEU A 52 2.05 2.04 18.71
C LEU A 52 1.21 1.36 17.63
N LEU A 53 1.67 0.22 17.11
CA LEU A 53 0.96 -0.52 16.06
C LEU A 53 -0.40 -1.00 16.54
N LEU A 54 -0.48 -1.58 17.75
CA LEU A 54 -1.74 -2.01 18.34
C LEU A 54 -2.73 -0.83 18.41
N THR A 55 -2.31 0.32 18.97
CA THR A 55 -3.17 1.51 19.03
C THR A 55 -3.66 1.92 17.64
N ARG A 56 -2.75 2.02 16.65
CA ARG A 56 -3.10 2.46 15.29
C ARG A 56 -4.06 1.50 14.58
N ILE A 57 -3.87 0.20 14.75
CA ILE A 57 -4.73 -0.83 14.14
C ILE A 57 -6.11 -0.80 14.78
N ILE A 58 -6.19 -0.73 16.11
CA ILE A 58 -7.47 -0.70 16.82
C ILE A 58 -8.24 0.60 16.58
N ASP A 59 -7.55 1.74 16.53
CA ASP A 59 -8.17 3.02 16.12
C ASP A 59 -8.80 2.90 14.73
N ARG A 60 -8.10 2.28 13.78
CA ARG A 60 -8.62 2.04 12.42
C ARG A 60 -9.81 1.08 12.42
N GLU A 61 -9.74 0.01 13.21
CA GLU A 61 -10.80 -1.00 13.34
C GLU A 61 -12.08 -0.41 13.92
N ASN A 62 -11.96 0.49 14.89
CA ASN A 62 -13.09 1.15 15.56
C ASN A 62 -13.80 2.18 14.67
N LEU A 63 -13.15 2.70 13.62
CA LEU A 63 -13.80 3.57 12.64
C LEU A 63 -14.78 2.77 11.76
N VAL A 64 -14.29 1.67 11.19
CA VAL A 64 -15.05 0.74 10.36
C VAL A 64 -14.34 -0.61 10.43
N SER A 65 -15.10 -1.68 10.70
CA SER A 65 -14.59 -3.05 10.71
C SER A 65 -13.77 -3.37 9.46
N THR A 66 -12.66 -4.08 9.64
CA THR A 66 -11.84 -4.60 8.53
C THR A 66 -12.21 -6.03 8.16
N ALA A 67 -13.28 -6.58 8.74
CA ALA A 67 -13.89 -7.82 8.29
C ALA A 67 -14.52 -7.62 6.91
N ILE A 68 -14.13 -8.46 5.96
CA ILE A 68 -14.63 -8.43 4.57
C ILE A 68 -15.78 -9.42 4.34
N GLY A 69 -16.31 -9.99 5.42
CA GLY A 69 -17.32 -11.04 5.42
C GLY A 69 -16.75 -12.44 5.14
N SER A 70 -17.63 -13.45 5.17
CA SER A 70 -17.31 -14.86 4.96
C SER A 70 -16.19 -15.39 5.88
N GLY A 71 -16.15 -14.90 7.11
CA GLY A 71 -15.20 -15.34 8.13
C GLY A 71 -13.77 -14.83 7.99
N VAL A 72 -13.53 -13.72 7.27
CA VAL A 72 -12.18 -13.16 7.07
C VAL A 72 -12.09 -11.69 7.49
N ALA A 73 -11.01 -11.33 8.19
CA ALA A 73 -10.63 -9.93 8.47
C ALA A 73 -9.19 -9.62 8.06
N LEU A 74 -8.98 -8.35 7.68
CA LEU A 74 -7.68 -7.83 7.28
C LEU A 74 -7.33 -6.56 8.07
N PRO A 75 -7.10 -6.67 9.40
CA PRO A 75 -6.64 -5.54 10.19
C PRO A 75 -5.29 -5.04 9.65
N HIS A 76 -5.13 -3.73 9.53
CA HIS A 76 -3.96 -3.19 8.85
C HIS A 76 -3.59 -1.78 9.31
N ALA A 77 -2.31 -1.43 9.19
CA ALA A 77 -1.83 -0.07 9.49
C ALA A 77 -0.65 0.35 8.61
N ARG A 78 -0.70 1.61 8.16
CA ARG A 78 0.39 2.28 7.45
C ARG A 78 1.29 3.00 8.46
N VAL A 79 2.33 2.32 8.93
CA VAL A 79 3.23 2.82 9.98
C VAL A 79 4.63 2.32 9.68
N ASP A 80 5.64 3.15 9.92
CA ASP A 80 7.02 2.72 9.81
C ASP A 80 7.31 1.69 10.93
N ALA A 81 7.62 0.47 10.52
CA ALA A 81 7.85 -0.66 11.40
C ALA A 81 9.27 -1.22 11.28
N GLY A 82 10.20 -0.48 10.66
CA GLY A 82 11.60 -0.92 10.51
C GLY A 82 11.88 -1.78 9.28
N GLY A 83 10.84 -2.08 8.48
CA GLY A 83 10.94 -2.82 7.22
C GLY A 83 9.90 -2.37 6.19
N GLU A 84 9.87 -3.02 5.03
CA GLU A 84 8.93 -2.69 3.94
C GLU A 84 7.48 -3.05 4.30
N ILE A 85 7.26 -4.29 4.72
CA ILE A 85 5.97 -4.86 5.07
C ILE A 85 6.15 -6.00 6.07
N ALA A 86 5.23 -6.11 7.01
CA ALA A 86 5.14 -7.18 7.98
C ALA A 86 3.73 -7.79 7.94
N VAL A 87 3.65 -9.11 7.84
CA VAL A 87 2.39 -9.85 7.74
C VAL A 87 2.34 -10.94 8.79
N ALA A 88 1.22 -11.07 9.50
CA ALA A 88 0.96 -12.23 10.35
C ALA A 88 -0.43 -12.78 10.05
N VAL A 89 -0.56 -14.10 10.12
CA VAL A 89 -1.83 -14.79 9.84
C VAL A 89 -2.24 -15.58 11.06
N GLY A 90 -3.49 -15.42 11.48
CA GLY A 90 -4.10 -16.19 12.54
C GLY A 90 -5.36 -16.88 12.05
N ARG A 91 -5.50 -18.17 12.36
CA ARG A 91 -6.78 -18.87 12.24
C ARG A 91 -7.38 -19.07 13.63
N SER A 92 -8.69 -18.84 13.76
CA SER A 92 -9.48 -19.18 14.96
C SER A 92 -10.54 -20.21 14.59
N ASP A 93 -10.49 -21.39 15.21
CA ASP A 93 -11.51 -22.41 14.96
C ASP A 93 -12.89 -22.01 15.49
N LYS A 94 -12.93 -21.38 16.67
CA LYS A 94 -14.17 -20.89 17.32
C LYS A 94 -14.75 -19.63 16.68
N GLY A 95 -13.94 -18.94 15.89
CA GLY A 95 -14.25 -17.63 15.32
C GLY A 95 -14.22 -16.51 16.36
N ILE A 96 -13.83 -15.32 15.93
CA ILE A 96 -13.72 -14.11 16.75
C ILE A 96 -14.73 -13.09 16.25
N ASP A 97 -15.39 -12.41 17.19
CA ASP A 97 -16.26 -11.29 16.82
C ASP A 97 -15.41 -10.09 16.40
N PHE A 98 -15.67 -9.62 15.18
CA PHE A 98 -14.93 -8.57 14.51
C PHE A 98 -15.87 -7.49 13.96
N ASP A 99 -17.12 -7.45 14.41
CA ASP A 99 -18.18 -6.57 13.90
C ASP A 99 -18.35 -6.68 12.37
N ALA A 100 -18.32 -7.90 11.84
CA ALA A 100 -18.44 -8.14 10.41
C ALA A 100 -19.82 -7.72 9.91
N HIS A 101 -19.86 -7.08 8.73
CA HIS A 101 -21.10 -6.56 8.15
C HIS A 101 -22.14 -7.65 7.82
N ASP A 102 -21.71 -8.91 7.71
CA ASP A 102 -22.57 -10.08 7.46
C ASP A 102 -22.94 -10.82 8.75
N GLY A 103 -22.53 -10.30 9.92
CA GLY A 103 -22.79 -10.88 11.23
C GLY A 103 -22.04 -12.18 11.51
N GLN A 104 -21.16 -12.62 10.63
CA GLN A 104 -20.40 -13.86 10.81
C GLN A 104 -19.15 -13.63 11.67
N LYS A 105 -18.79 -14.63 12.47
CA LYS A 105 -17.50 -14.63 13.17
C LYS A 105 -16.35 -14.78 12.19
N VAL A 106 -15.23 -14.14 12.50
CA VAL A 106 -14.00 -14.21 11.72
C VAL A 106 -13.17 -15.42 12.16
N HIS A 107 -12.87 -16.29 11.21
CA HIS A 107 -12.05 -17.49 11.40
C HIS A 107 -10.63 -17.33 10.85
N LEU A 108 -10.41 -16.37 9.94
CA LEU A 108 -9.09 -16.05 9.40
C LEU A 108 -8.81 -14.56 9.54
N ILE A 109 -7.69 -14.23 10.17
CA ILE A 109 -7.21 -12.85 10.34
C ILE A 109 -5.87 -12.74 9.63
N ILE A 110 -5.75 -11.79 8.71
CA ILE A 110 -4.49 -11.46 8.02
C ILE A 110 -4.10 -10.04 8.42
N LEU A 111 -3.21 -9.94 9.41
CA LEU A 111 -2.67 -8.67 9.88
C LEU A 111 -1.58 -8.16 8.92
N VAL A 112 -1.68 -6.90 8.49
CA VAL A 112 -0.70 -6.28 7.59
C VAL A 112 -0.24 -4.91 8.09
N VAL A 113 1.06 -4.73 8.25
CA VAL A 113 1.70 -3.45 8.56
C VAL A 113 2.67 -3.11 7.44
N TRP A 114 2.66 -1.88 6.93
CA TRP A 114 3.58 -1.49 5.85
C TRP A 114 4.13 -0.08 6.01
N ASN A 115 5.34 0.11 5.48
CA ASN A 115 6.04 1.38 5.54
C ASN A 115 5.29 2.45 4.72
N PRO A 116 5.07 3.66 5.28
CA PRO A 116 4.44 4.75 4.57
C PRO A 116 5.15 5.16 3.28
N THR A 117 6.44 4.88 3.14
CA THR A 117 7.23 5.16 1.93
C THR A 117 6.88 4.25 0.75
N LEU A 118 6.11 3.19 0.94
CA LEU A 118 5.71 2.22 -0.09
C LEU A 118 4.21 2.34 -0.43
N PRO A 119 3.79 3.42 -1.13
CA PRO A 119 2.40 3.58 -1.55
C PRO A 119 1.98 2.45 -2.50
N GLY A 120 0.72 2.06 -2.45
CA GLY A 120 0.16 1.00 -3.31
C GLY A 120 0.56 -0.44 -2.97
N LEU A 121 1.60 -0.70 -2.17
CA LEU A 121 2.04 -2.07 -1.81
C LEU A 121 0.89 -2.86 -1.17
N PHE A 122 0.24 -2.28 -0.16
CA PHE A 122 -0.94 -2.88 0.48
C PHE A 122 -2.08 -3.14 -0.51
N ASN A 123 -2.36 -2.22 -1.43
CA ASN A 123 -3.45 -2.37 -2.39
C ASN A 123 -3.23 -3.56 -3.34
N HIS A 124 -1.99 -3.79 -3.77
CA HIS A 124 -1.64 -4.96 -4.59
C HIS A 124 -1.77 -6.27 -3.80
N LEU A 125 -1.30 -6.28 -2.55
CA LEU A 125 -1.46 -7.41 -1.64
C LEU A 125 -2.94 -7.71 -1.40
N PHE A 126 -3.71 -6.70 -1.00
CA PHE A 126 -5.14 -6.79 -0.77
C PHE A 126 -5.88 -7.31 -2.00
N ALA A 127 -5.56 -6.83 -3.20
CA ALA A 127 -6.20 -7.29 -4.42
C ALA A 127 -5.95 -8.79 -4.69
N GLY A 128 -4.75 -9.31 -4.39
CA GLY A 128 -4.48 -10.75 -4.50
C GLY A 128 -5.19 -11.57 -3.43
N LEU A 129 -5.16 -11.11 -2.18
CA LEU A 129 -5.89 -11.73 -1.07
C LEU A 129 -7.39 -11.78 -1.38
N ALA A 130 -8.01 -10.66 -1.76
CA ALA A 130 -9.42 -10.59 -2.10
C ALA A 130 -9.80 -11.52 -3.26
N ARG A 131 -9.00 -11.58 -4.34
CA ARG A 131 -9.24 -12.52 -5.46
C ARG A 131 -9.16 -13.99 -5.04
N PHE A 132 -8.27 -14.31 -4.10
CA PHE A 132 -8.15 -15.66 -3.57
C PHE A 132 -9.32 -15.98 -2.63
N LEU A 133 -9.60 -15.09 -1.69
CA LEU A 133 -10.54 -15.27 -0.60
C LEU A 133 -12.00 -15.17 -1.03
N ILE A 134 -12.33 -14.52 -2.16
CA ILE A 134 -13.71 -14.47 -2.68
C ILE A 134 -14.22 -15.85 -3.11
N ARG A 135 -13.32 -16.79 -3.44
CA ARG A 135 -13.68 -18.15 -3.84
C ARG A 135 -13.99 -19.00 -2.60
N ALA A 136 -15.22 -19.51 -2.51
CA ALA A 136 -15.67 -20.35 -1.40
C ALA A 136 -14.80 -21.60 -1.20
N GLU A 137 -14.33 -22.21 -2.29
CA GLU A 137 -13.40 -23.35 -2.26
C GLU A 137 -12.11 -23.02 -1.48
N ASN A 138 -11.51 -21.85 -1.72
CA ASN A 138 -10.29 -21.44 -1.04
C ASN A 138 -10.53 -21.21 0.46
N ARG A 139 -11.66 -20.61 0.83
CA ARG A 139 -12.04 -20.46 2.24
C ARG A 139 -12.29 -21.82 2.90
N GLY A 140 -12.94 -22.74 2.19
CA GLY A 140 -13.14 -24.11 2.65
C GLY A 140 -11.81 -24.84 2.90
N ARG A 141 -10.83 -24.67 2.01
CA ARG A 141 -9.47 -25.21 2.18
C ARG A 141 -8.78 -24.64 3.41
N ILE A 142 -8.86 -23.33 3.64
CA ILE A 142 -8.30 -22.68 4.84
C ILE A 142 -8.94 -23.25 6.11
N GLN A 143 -10.28 -23.38 6.14
CA GLN A 143 -11.00 -23.89 7.29
C GLN A 143 -10.71 -25.37 7.55
N ALA A 144 -10.51 -26.16 6.49
CA ALA A 144 -10.24 -27.59 6.57
C ALA A 144 -8.77 -27.93 6.84
N ALA A 145 -7.86 -26.95 6.80
CA ALA A 145 -6.44 -27.15 7.10
C ALA A 145 -6.28 -27.83 8.47
N LYS A 146 -5.44 -28.86 8.55
CA LYS A 146 -5.28 -29.71 9.74
C LYS A 146 -4.20 -29.21 10.68
N ASP A 147 -3.23 -28.48 10.13
CA ASP A 147 -2.13 -27.93 10.88
C ASP A 147 -1.59 -26.63 10.27
N LYS A 148 -0.61 -26.07 10.97
CA LYS A 148 0.10 -24.84 10.61
C LYS A 148 0.80 -24.94 9.24
N ALA A 149 1.34 -26.10 8.89
CA ALA A 149 2.05 -26.28 7.64
C ALA A 149 1.09 -26.27 6.46
N GLU A 150 -0.03 -26.99 6.56
CA GLU A 150 -1.07 -26.99 5.52
C GLU A 150 -1.68 -25.60 5.33
N LEU A 151 -1.95 -24.87 6.42
CA LEU A 151 -2.44 -23.50 6.33
C LEU A 151 -1.42 -22.58 5.64
N TYR A 152 -0.14 -22.70 5.99
CA TYR A 152 0.93 -21.94 5.34
C TYR A 152 1.04 -22.29 3.85
N ASP A 153 0.96 -23.56 3.47
CA ASP A 153 1.07 -24.00 2.06
C ASP A 153 -0.09 -23.46 1.21
N ILE A 154 -1.32 -23.45 1.76
CA ILE A 154 -2.48 -22.86 1.08
C ILE A 154 -2.26 -21.37 0.81
N LEU A 155 -1.73 -20.64 1.80
CA LEU A 155 -1.59 -19.18 1.74
C LEU A 155 -0.35 -18.74 0.96
N SER A 156 0.78 -19.43 1.11
CA SER A 156 2.07 -19.07 0.50
C SER A 156 2.00 -19.04 -1.03
N GLY A 157 1.15 -19.90 -1.61
CA GLY A 157 0.90 -19.96 -3.05
C GLY A 157 0.02 -18.86 -3.63
N ILE A 158 -0.53 -17.94 -2.81
CA ILE A 158 -1.35 -16.83 -3.32
C ILE A 158 -0.48 -15.92 -4.18
N GLU A 159 -0.89 -15.73 -5.44
CA GLU A 159 -0.17 -14.90 -6.40
C GLU A 159 -0.65 -13.45 -6.39
N PHE A 160 0.30 -12.53 -6.31
CA PHE A 160 0.06 -11.12 -6.50
C PHE A 160 0.63 -10.68 -7.85
N LYS A 161 -0.21 -10.00 -8.61
CA LYS A 161 0.20 -9.32 -9.83
C LYS A 161 0.60 -7.91 -9.44
N PHE A 162 1.90 -7.70 -9.30
CA PHE A 162 2.45 -6.36 -9.32
C PHE A 162 2.47 -5.91 -10.78
N VAL A 163 1.49 -5.09 -11.15
CA VAL A 163 1.61 -4.29 -12.36
C VAL A 163 2.80 -3.38 -12.10
N HIS A 164 3.81 -3.45 -12.97
CA HIS A 164 5.02 -2.63 -12.81
C HIS A 164 4.68 -1.15 -13.08
N GLU A 165 4.01 -0.50 -12.15
CA GLU A 165 4.10 0.94 -11.96
C GLU A 165 4.95 1.20 -10.72
N GLU A 166 6.26 1.01 -10.97
CA GLU A 166 7.39 1.59 -10.26
C GLU A 166 7.68 1.08 -8.84
N LYS A 167 8.87 0.46 -8.67
CA LYS A 167 9.65 0.47 -7.43
C LYS A 167 9.40 1.80 -6.72
N ILE A 168 8.81 1.76 -5.53
CA ILE A 168 8.61 2.89 -4.61
C ILE A 168 8.22 4.17 -5.37
N VAL A 169 6.94 4.43 -5.56
CA VAL A 169 6.51 5.72 -6.12
C VAL A 169 6.94 6.79 -5.12
N SER A 170 8.09 7.44 -5.37
CA SER A 170 8.51 8.63 -4.62
C SER A 170 7.30 9.58 -4.53
N ARG A 171 7.13 10.28 -3.41
CA ARG A 171 5.99 11.20 -3.23
C ARG A 171 5.89 12.20 -4.39
N ALA A 172 7.02 12.54 -5.02
CA ALA A 172 7.11 13.43 -6.16
C ALA A 172 6.43 12.85 -7.42
N ARG A 173 6.49 11.52 -7.61
CA ARG A 173 5.80 10.84 -8.71
C ARG A 173 4.31 10.69 -8.48
N LEU A 174 3.85 10.54 -7.23
CA LEU A 174 2.42 10.65 -6.90
C LEU A 174 1.87 12.03 -7.28
N LEU A 175 2.61 13.10 -6.97
CA LEU A 175 2.26 14.46 -7.41
C LEU A 175 2.23 14.56 -8.95
N LYS A 176 3.18 13.94 -9.66
CA LYS A 176 3.18 13.92 -11.13
C LYS A 176 1.94 13.21 -11.68
N LYS A 177 1.61 12.03 -11.16
CA LYS A 177 0.41 11.27 -11.54
C LYS A 177 -0.87 12.04 -11.25
N LEU A 178 -0.94 12.71 -10.09
CA LEU A 178 -2.06 13.59 -9.74
C LEU A 178 -2.21 14.72 -10.76
N GLN A 179 -1.12 15.39 -11.15
CA GLN A 179 -1.14 16.42 -12.21
C GLN A 179 -1.66 15.87 -13.54
N GLU A 180 -1.17 14.72 -13.98
CA GLU A 180 -1.63 14.09 -15.22
C GLU A 180 -3.14 13.79 -15.19
N ILE A 181 -3.64 13.29 -14.05
CA ILE A 181 -5.07 13.05 -13.84
C ILE A 181 -5.85 14.37 -13.93
N GLU A 182 -5.46 15.41 -13.20
CA GLU A 182 -6.15 16.71 -13.22
C GLU A 182 -6.17 17.34 -14.63
N LEU A 183 -5.07 17.19 -15.38
CA LEU A 183 -5.00 17.64 -16.77
C LEU A 183 -5.92 16.83 -17.69
N ARG A 184 -5.99 15.51 -17.53
CA ARG A 184 -6.89 14.63 -18.32
C ARG A 184 -8.35 14.91 -18.00
N ARG A 185 -8.69 15.16 -16.74
CA ARG A 185 -10.06 15.46 -16.29
C ARG A 185 -10.69 16.66 -17.02
N LYS A 186 -9.90 17.68 -17.34
CA LYS A 186 -10.35 18.86 -18.10
C LYS A 186 -10.88 18.52 -19.50
N LYS A 187 -10.48 17.38 -20.07
CA LYS A 187 -10.82 16.96 -21.44
C LYS A 187 -11.64 15.66 -21.49
N ALA A 188 -12.00 15.10 -20.33
CA ALA A 188 -12.62 13.78 -20.21
C ALA A 188 -14.17 13.83 -20.28
N THR A 189 -14.79 12.72 -20.70
CA THR A 189 -16.26 12.56 -20.64
C THR A 189 -16.75 12.44 -19.19
N LYS A 190 -18.05 12.59 -18.93
CA LYS A 190 -18.62 12.50 -17.56
C LYS A 190 -18.26 11.19 -16.84
N ASP A 191 -18.31 10.05 -17.54
CA ASP A 191 -17.97 8.75 -16.96
C ASP A 191 -16.48 8.63 -16.64
N GLN A 192 -15.63 9.11 -17.56
CA GLN A 192 -14.18 9.17 -17.35
C GLN A 192 -13.80 10.14 -16.21
N GLN A 193 -14.50 11.27 -16.08
CA GLN A 193 -14.30 12.22 -15.00
C GLN A 193 -14.58 11.60 -13.63
N LYS A 194 -15.63 10.78 -13.51
CA LYS A 194 -15.96 10.09 -12.26
C LYS A 194 -14.86 9.12 -11.84
N GLU A 195 -14.31 8.37 -12.79
CA GLU A 195 -13.23 7.43 -12.54
C GLU A 195 -11.91 8.14 -12.19
N LEU A 196 -11.53 9.16 -12.98
CA LEU A 196 -10.36 9.97 -12.72
C LEU A 196 -10.44 10.73 -11.38
N GLN A 197 -11.64 11.16 -10.96
CA GLN A 197 -11.85 11.76 -9.64
C GLN A 197 -11.58 10.76 -8.52
N LYS A 198 -12.04 9.51 -8.63
CA LYS A 198 -11.75 8.48 -7.62
C LYS A 198 -10.24 8.24 -7.50
N GLN A 199 -9.55 8.16 -8.63
CA GLN A 199 -8.09 8.00 -8.66
C GLN A 199 -7.36 9.20 -8.04
N ALA A 200 -7.82 10.42 -8.32
CA ALA A 200 -7.27 11.63 -7.71
C ALA A 200 -7.46 11.65 -6.18
N VAL A 201 -8.63 11.23 -5.68
CA VAL A 201 -8.91 11.17 -4.23
C VAL A 201 -7.95 10.20 -3.53
N MET A 202 -7.79 8.99 -4.08
CA MET A 202 -6.87 8.00 -3.52
C MET A 202 -5.43 8.53 -3.45
N ILE A 203 -4.94 9.19 -4.50
CA ILE A 203 -3.59 9.79 -4.50
C ILE A 203 -3.48 10.93 -3.49
N ARG A 204 -4.52 11.77 -3.36
CA ARG A 204 -4.54 12.88 -2.39
C ARG A 204 -4.52 12.38 -0.95
N GLU A 205 -5.20 11.28 -0.64
CA GLU A 205 -5.17 10.63 0.67
C GLU A 205 -3.80 10.02 1.00
N GLU A 206 -2.99 9.71 -0.02
CA GLU A 206 -1.63 9.21 0.16
C GLU A 206 -0.58 10.32 0.38
N LEU A 207 -0.93 11.58 0.16
CA LEU A 207 -0.04 12.74 0.24
C LEU A 207 -0.32 13.59 1.50
N ASP A 208 0.72 14.25 2.01
CA ASP A 208 0.58 15.21 3.10
C ASP A 208 -0.33 16.38 2.70
N ARG A 209 -1.20 16.83 3.62
CA ARG A 209 -2.12 17.95 3.41
C ARG A 209 -1.40 19.19 2.90
N ASP A 210 -0.20 19.48 3.39
CA ASP A 210 0.57 20.66 2.98
C ASP A 210 1.08 20.53 1.55
N LEU A 211 1.49 19.33 1.15
CA LEU A 211 1.91 19.04 -0.23
C LEU A 211 0.75 19.22 -1.20
N VAL A 212 -0.43 18.70 -0.84
CA VAL A 212 -1.66 18.81 -1.63
C VAL A 212 -2.10 20.27 -1.74
N SER A 213 -2.11 21.03 -0.64
CA SER A 213 -2.46 22.45 -0.66
C SER A 213 -1.53 23.28 -1.55
N ARG A 214 -0.21 23.03 -1.48
CA ARG A 214 0.76 23.68 -2.38
C ARG A 214 0.58 23.23 -3.83
N PHE A 215 0.31 21.96 -4.07
CA PHE A 215 0.03 21.44 -5.41
C PHE A 215 -1.17 22.15 -6.04
N ASP A 216 -2.28 22.27 -5.31
CA ASP A 216 -3.50 22.91 -5.79
C ASP A 216 -3.25 24.39 -6.15
N ARG A 217 -2.53 25.13 -5.29
CA ARG A 217 -2.14 26.53 -5.57
C ARG A 217 -1.30 26.67 -6.85
N LEU A 218 -0.39 25.73 -7.10
CA LEU A 218 0.46 25.74 -8.31
C LEU A 218 -0.35 25.37 -9.57
N MET A 219 -1.24 24.38 -9.47
CA MET A 219 -2.12 23.97 -10.56
C MET A 219 -3.10 25.10 -10.94
N GLU A 220 -3.67 25.77 -9.96
CA GLU A 220 -4.59 26.90 -10.16
C GLU A 220 -3.88 28.08 -10.83
N ARG A 221 -2.70 28.47 -10.31
CA ARG A 221 -1.97 29.64 -10.81
C ARG A 221 -1.28 29.43 -12.15
N TYR A 222 -0.67 28.27 -12.37
CA TYR A 222 0.24 28.04 -13.50
C TYR A 222 -0.21 26.91 -14.44
N GLY A 223 -1.27 26.18 -14.10
CA GLY A 223 -1.75 25.03 -14.89
C GLY A 223 -0.95 23.74 -14.71
N PHE A 224 0.20 23.79 -14.02
CA PHE A 224 1.01 22.64 -13.65
C PHE A 224 1.84 22.91 -12.38
N ALA A 225 2.03 21.89 -11.55
CA ALA A 225 2.71 21.92 -10.26
C ALA A 225 4.00 21.11 -10.20
N VAL A 226 4.20 20.17 -11.13
CA VAL A 226 5.32 19.22 -11.18
C VAL A 226 6.06 19.35 -12.50
N ALA A 227 7.39 19.44 -12.42
CA ALA A 227 8.29 19.54 -13.55
C ALA A 227 9.31 18.39 -13.54
N ASP A 228 9.66 17.92 -14.74
CA ASP A 228 10.77 16.99 -14.91
C ASP A 228 12.11 17.70 -14.70
N ALA A 229 13.07 17.00 -14.12
CA ALA A 229 14.48 17.36 -14.14
C ALA A 229 15.21 16.42 -15.10
N VAL A 230 15.81 16.99 -16.14
CA VAL A 230 16.53 16.27 -17.20
C VAL A 230 17.91 16.86 -17.31
N ASP A 231 18.95 16.04 -17.15
CA ASP A 231 20.36 16.43 -17.25
C ASP A 231 20.69 17.70 -16.43
N GLY A 232 20.16 17.80 -15.21
CA GLY A 232 20.39 18.94 -14.33
C GLY A 232 19.57 20.20 -14.68
N VAL A 233 18.57 20.11 -15.55
CA VAL A 233 17.71 21.24 -15.97
C VAL A 233 16.26 20.99 -15.55
N CYS A 234 15.67 21.95 -14.84
CA CYS A 234 14.23 21.96 -14.54
C CYS A 234 13.43 22.28 -15.81
N GLN A 235 12.67 21.32 -16.32
CA GLN A 235 11.85 21.47 -17.53
C GLN A 235 10.65 22.41 -17.36
N GLY A 236 10.34 22.83 -16.13
CA GLY A 236 9.27 23.79 -15.86
C GLY A 236 9.67 25.25 -16.05
N CYS A 237 10.95 25.59 -15.89
CA CYS A 237 11.46 26.96 -16.03
C CYS A 237 12.74 27.08 -16.85
N ASN A 238 13.27 25.96 -17.33
CA ASN A 238 14.49 25.86 -18.13
C ASN A 238 15.75 26.43 -17.44
N ILE A 239 15.81 26.34 -16.11
CA ILE A 239 16.96 26.75 -15.29
C ILE A 239 17.67 25.52 -14.74
N ASN A 240 19.00 25.63 -14.65
CA ASN A 240 19.86 24.62 -14.04
C ASN A 240 19.52 24.46 -12.55
N ILE A 241 19.33 23.22 -12.13
CA ILE A 241 19.23 22.85 -10.73
C ILE A 241 20.62 22.50 -10.20
N SER A 242 20.83 22.67 -8.89
CA SER A 242 22.13 22.38 -8.28
C SER A 242 22.52 20.92 -8.51
N THR A 243 23.80 20.66 -8.81
CA THR A 243 24.32 19.31 -9.08
C THR A 243 24.09 18.37 -7.89
N GLN A 244 24.18 18.90 -6.67
CA GLN A 244 23.87 18.17 -5.44
C GLN A 244 22.40 17.73 -5.38
N MET A 245 21.46 18.64 -5.68
CA MET A 245 20.04 18.32 -5.73
C MET A 245 19.75 17.31 -6.85
N TYR A 246 20.30 17.51 -8.05
CA TYR A 246 20.08 16.60 -9.18
C TYR A 246 20.58 15.19 -8.89
N SER A 247 21.77 15.05 -8.30
CA SER A 247 22.31 13.75 -7.88
C SER A 247 21.48 13.12 -6.77
N ALA A 248 21.01 13.89 -5.79
CA ALA A 248 20.17 13.38 -4.70
C ALA A 248 18.80 12.88 -5.23
N MET A 249 18.28 13.49 -6.29
CA MET A 249 17.00 13.12 -6.90
C MET A 249 17.01 11.79 -7.67
N GLU A 250 18.16 11.31 -8.17
CA GLU A 250 18.19 10.10 -9.01
C GLU A 250 17.86 8.82 -8.21
N ASP A 251 18.18 8.79 -6.92
CA ASP A 251 18.05 7.62 -6.05
C ASP A 251 17.19 7.85 -4.78
N SER A 252 16.57 9.03 -4.62
CA SER A 252 15.77 9.39 -3.44
C SER A 252 14.25 9.30 -3.67
N ASN A 253 13.52 8.99 -2.59
CA ASN A 253 12.05 9.05 -2.54
C ASN A 253 11.50 10.40 -2.01
N ASP A 254 12.38 11.37 -1.76
CA ASP A 254 12.05 12.66 -1.18
C ASP A 254 11.34 13.61 -2.16
N ILE A 255 10.72 14.65 -1.60
CA ILE A 255 10.14 15.75 -2.36
C ILE A 255 11.21 16.82 -2.58
N TYR A 256 11.55 17.04 -3.84
CA TYR A 256 12.40 18.15 -4.25
C TYR A 256 11.57 19.25 -4.90
N VAL A 257 12.05 20.48 -4.74
CA VAL A 257 11.41 21.68 -5.24
C VAL A 257 12.43 22.49 -6.00
N CYS A 258 12.07 22.95 -7.19
CA CYS A 258 12.91 23.88 -7.93
C CYS A 258 13.01 25.20 -7.18
N GLU A 259 14.23 25.59 -6.81
CA GLU A 259 14.51 26.84 -6.09
C GLU A 259 14.14 28.09 -6.92
N ASN A 260 14.09 27.97 -8.24
CA ASN A 260 13.74 29.08 -9.13
C ASN A 260 12.22 29.24 -9.32
N CYS A 261 11.52 28.18 -9.75
CA CYS A 261 10.09 28.29 -10.09
C CYS A 261 9.14 27.71 -9.02
N GLY A 262 9.68 27.14 -7.96
CA GLY A 262 8.91 26.60 -6.84
C GLY A 262 8.08 25.36 -7.17
N LYS A 263 8.23 24.77 -8.36
CA LYS A 263 7.53 23.53 -8.73
C LYS A 263 8.20 22.30 -8.13
N TYR A 264 7.42 21.25 -7.89
CA TYR A 264 7.97 19.97 -7.50
C TYR A 264 8.79 19.38 -8.64
N LEU A 265 9.91 18.75 -8.29
CA LEU A 265 10.82 18.15 -9.24
C LEU A 265 10.72 16.63 -9.19
N VAL A 266 10.67 16.01 -10.37
CA VAL A 266 10.79 14.56 -10.55
C VAL A 266 11.94 14.26 -11.50
N SER A 267 12.79 13.28 -11.14
CA SER A 267 13.86 12.85 -12.05
C SER A 267 13.27 12.09 -13.23
N ALA A 268 13.57 12.54 -14.44
CA ALA A 268 13.28 11.76 -15.64
C ALA A 268 14.31 10.63 -15.73
N ARG A 269 13.87 9.36 -15.58
CA ARG A 269 14.79 8.22 -15.71
C ARG A 269 15.55 8.33 -17.02
N ARG A 270 16.89 8.38 -16.96
CA ARG A 270 17.73 8.06 -18.12
C ARG A 270 17.33 6.68 -18.61
N LYS A 271 16.85 6.58 -19.86
CA LYS A 271 16.78 5.29 -20.54
C LYS A 271 18.22 4.77 -20.58
N LYS A 272 18.55 3.77 -19.75
CA LYS A 272 19.80 3.02 -19.94
C LYS A 272 19.76 2.50 -21.38
N LYS A 273 20.70 2.95 -22.20
CA LYS A 273 20.95 2.39 -23.54
C LYS A 273 21.33 0.93 -23.41
#